data_AF-A0A850SLQ6-F1
#
_entry.id   AF-A0A850SLQ6-F1
#
_cell.length_a   1.000
_cell.length_b   1.000
_cell.length_c   1.000
_cell.angle_alpha   90.00
_cell.angle_beta   90.00
_cell.angle_gamma   90.00
#
_symmetry.space_group_name_H-M   'P 1'
#
loop_
_entity.id
_entity.type
_entity.pdbx_description
1 polymer ?
#
loop_
_entity_poly.entity_id
_entity_poly.type
_entity_poly.pdbx_seq_one_letter_code
_entity_poly.pdbx_strand_id
1 'polypeptide(L)' 'MSSSGPEFGLAAMYRIMKKSGAERVSDDAADELRKVLEEAAERIARQAVELSVHAGRKTIKPEDIRFAAKNVVRP' A
#
# COMPACT_ATOMS: atom_id res chain seq x y z
N MET A 1 -3.08 -18.40 3.95
CA MET A 1 -3.86 -17.30 4.56
C MET A 1 -4.20 -16.37 3.43
N SER A 2 -5.35 -16.61 2.80
CA SER A 2 -5.89 -15.71 1.79
C SER A 2 -7.01 -14.96 2.49
N SER A 3 -6.75 -13.72 2.92
CA SER A 3 -7.85 -12.82 3.27
C SER A 3 -8.60 -12.53 1.98
N SER A 4 -9.81 -13.05 1.84
CA SER A 4 -10.65 -12.90 0.64
C SER A 4 -11.45 -11.59 0.65
N GLY A 5 -10.86 -10.49 1.13
CA GLY A 5 -11.54 -9.20 1.21
C GLY A 5 -10.56 -8.03 0.99
N PRO A 6 -11.06 -6.88 0.50
CA PRO A 6 -10.24 -5.69 0.31
C PRO A 6 -9.73 -5.15 1.65
N GLU A 7 -8.46 -4.78 1.69
CA GLU A 7 -7.79 -4.23 2.87
C GLU A 7 -8.02 -2.71 2.99
N PHE A 8 -8.21 -2.03 1.86
CA PHE A 8 -8.56 -0.61 1.83
C PHE A 8 -10.04 -0.36 1.48
N GLY A 9 -10.64 0.62 2.17
CA GLY A 9 -12.00 1.06 1.89
C GLY A 9 -12.09 2.07 0.74
N LEU A 10 -13.12 1.95 -0.11
CA LEU A 10 -13.39 2.87 -1.22
C LEU A 10 -13.49 4.34 -0.78
N ALA A 11 -14.06 4.60 0.41
CA ALA A 11 -14.16 5.95 0.97
C ALA A 11 -12.81 6.65 1.12
N ALA A 12 -11.73 5.91 1.41
CA ALA A 12 -10.38 6.49 1.49
C ALA A 12 -9.87 6.87 0.08
N MET A 13 -10.12 6.04 -0.92
CA MET A 13 -9.74 6.28 -2.31
C MET A 13 -10.41 7.54 -2.85
N TYR A 14 -11.71 7.68 -2.59
CA TYR A 14 -12.46 8.91 -2.90
C TYR A 14 -11.85 10.16 -2.27
N ARG A 15 -11.51 10.10 -0.98
CA ARG A 15 -10.90 11.25 -0.27
C ARG A 15 -9.55 11.62 -0.86
N ILE A 16 -8.72 10.63 -1.19
CA ILE A 16 -7.39 10.86 -1.78
C ILE A 16 -7.55 11.53 -3.14
N MET A 17 -8.37 10.97 -4.04
CA MET A 17 -8.56 11.53 -5.38
C MET A 17 -9.18 12.93 -5.37
N LYS A 18 -10.18 13.19 -4.50
CA LYS A 18 -10.76 14.53 -4.35
C LYS A 18 -9.76 15.54 -3.81
N LYS A 19 -8.92 15.15 -2.84
CA LYS A 19 -7.82 16.00 -2.35
C LYS A 19 -6.77 16.29 -3.44
N SER A 20 -6.60 15.37 -4.39
CA SER A 20 -5.76 15.57 -5.59
C SER A 20 -6.43 16.41 -6.69
N GLY A 21 -7.62 16.95 -6.46
CA GLY A 21 -8.31 17.86 -7.38
C GLY A 21 -9.39 17.21 -8.26
N ALA A 22 -9.71 15.93 -8.06
CA ALA A 22 -10.81 15.30 -8.78
C ALA A 22 -12.16 15.85 -8.29
N GLU A 23 -12.96 16.43 -9.18
CA GLU A 23 -14.31 16.92 -8.86
C GLU A 23 -15.32 15.75 -8.69
N ARG A 24 -15.25 14.78 -9.60
CA ARG A 24 -16.08 13.57 -9.63
C ARG A 24 -15.19 12.33 -9.76
N VAL A 25 -15.63 11.24 -9.16
CA VAL A 25 -14.92 9.95 -9.14
C VAL A 25 -15.98 8.85 -9.22
N SER A 26 -15.80 7.85 -10.07
CA SER A 26 -16.65 6.66 -10.14
C SER A 26 -16.23 5.58 -9.13
N ASP A 27 -17.14 4.66 -8.80
CA ASP A 27 -16.83 3.50 -7.96
C ASP A 27 -15.70 2.66 -8.58
N ASP A 28 -15.73 2.45 -9.89
CA ASP A 28 -14.69 1.68 -10.59
C ASP A 28 -13.30 2.35 -10.49
N ALA A 29 -13.22 3.67 -10.59
CA ALA A 29 -11.95 4.38 -10.43
C ALA A 29 -11.41 4.29 -8.99
N ALA A 30 -12.31 4.36 -8.01
CA ALA A 30 -11.94 4.16 -6.61
C ALA A 30 -11.49 2.72 -6.32
N ASP A 31 -12.16 1.74 -6.92
CA ASP A 31 -11.77 0.33 -6.83
C ASP A 31 -10.41 0.06 -7.48
N GLU A 32 -10.14 0.65 -8.63
CA GLU A 32 -8.88 0.47 -9.33
C GLU A 32 -7.71 1.09 -8.56
N LEU A 33 -7.88 2.30 -8.01
CA LEU A 33 -6.88 2.89 -7.13
C LEU A 33 -6.62 2.01 -5.90
N ARG A 34 -7.66 1.41 -5.33
CA ARG A 34 -7.52 0.48 -4.20
C ARG A 34 -6.62 -0.70 -4.59
N LYS A 35 -6.92 -1.38 -5.70
CA LYS A 35 -6.13 -2.55 -6.15
C LYS A 35 -4.65 -2.20 -6.32
N VAL A 36 -4.37 -1.07 -6.97
CA VAL A 36 -2.98 -0.60 -7.19
C VAL A 36 -2.28 -0.33 -5.85
N LEU A 37 -2.96 0.29 -4.89
CA LEU A 37 -2.38 0.57 -3.58
C LEU A 37 -2.19 -0.70 -2.74
N GLU A 38 -3.11 -1.65 -2.81
CA GLU A 38 -3.00 -2.94 -2.13
C GLU A 38 -1.80 -3.73 -2.68
N GLU A 39 -1.64 -3.81 -4.00
CA GLU A 39 -0.49 -4.48 -4.62
C GLU A 39 0.83 -3.82 -4.18
N ALA A 40 0.89 -2.49 -4.18
CA ALA A 40 2.06 -1.76 -3.72
C ALA A 40 2.35 -2.02 -2.23
N ALA A 41 1.32 -1.97 -1.38
CA ALA A 41 1.43 -2.21 0.05
C ALA A 41 1.92 -3.63 0.34
N GLU A 42 1.39 -4.63 -0.35
CA GLU A 42 1.82 -6.02 -0.21
C GLU A 42 3.30 -6.21 -0.59
N ARG A 43 3.73 -5.62 -1.71
CA ARG A 43 5.13 -5.71 -2.15
C ARG A 43 6.08 -5.09 -1.12
N ILE A 44 5.73 -3.92 -0.60
CA ILE A 44 6.50 -3.23 0.44
C ILE A 44 6.52 -4.06 1.72
N ALA A 45 5.37 -4.61 2.14
CA ALA A 45 5.26 -5.40 3.36
C ALA A 45 6.09 -6.68 3.29
N ARG A 46 6.04 -7.42 2.17
CA ARG A 46 6.87 -8.62 1.96
C ARG A 46 8.35 -8.31 2.07
N GLN A 47 8.81 -7.28 1.37
CA GLN A 47 10.23 -6.89 1.41
C GLN A 47 10.64 -6.36 2.79
N ALA A 48 9.76 -5.63 3.50
CA ALA A 48 10.04 -5.16 4.86
C ALA A 48 10.17 -6.33 5.86
N VAL A 49 9.37 -7.39 5.70
CA VAL A 49 9.52 -8.63 6.48
C VAL A 49 10.91 -9.23 6.24
N GLU A 50 11.31 -9.42 4.98
CA GLU A 50 12.63 -9.97 4.63
C GLU A 50 13.78 -9.15 5.22
N LEU A 51 13.71 -7.82 5.13
CA LEU A 51 14.71 -6.91 5.71
C LEU A 51 14.79 -7.06 7.23
N SER A 52 13.64 -7.15 7.91
CA SER A 52 13.60 -7.32 9.36
C SER A 52 14.22 -8.65 9.79
N VAL A 53 13.96 -9.73 9.05
CA VAL A 53 14.52 -11.07 9.28
C VAL A 53 16.03 -11.08 9.04
N HIS A 54 16.51 -10.46 7.96
CA HIS A 54 17.93 -10.34 7.66
C HIS A 54 18.70 -9.58 8.75
N ALA A 55 18.05 -8.58 9.36
CA ALA A 55 18.58 -7.85 10.51
C ALA A 55 18.46 -8.60 11.86
N GLY A 56 18.00 -9.86 11.86
CA GLY A 56 17.82 -10.67 13.06
C GLY A 56 16.66 -10.22 13.96
N ARG A 57 15.76 -9.38 13.44
CA ARG A 57 14.61 -8.83 14.17
C ARG A 57 13.34 -9.57 13.82
N LYS A 58 12.43 -9.71 14.80
CA LYS A 58 11.04 -10.19 14.57
C LYS A 58 10.06 -9.03 14.38
N THR A 59 10.42 -7.83 14.83
CA THR A 59 9.59 -6.63 14.71
C THR A 59 10.05 -5.81 13.51
N ILE A 60 9.12 -5.53 12.60
CA ILE A 60 9.32 -4.61 11.48
C ILE A 60 9.43 -3.18 12.03
N LYS A 61 10.48 -2.47 11.64
CA LYS A 61 10.74 -1.08 12.03
C LYS A 61 10.44 -0.13 10.88
N PRO A 62 10.28 1.18 11.16
CA PRO A 62 10.06 2.18 10.10
C PRO A 62 11.17 2.22 9.03
N GLU A 63 12.40 1.88 9.38
CA GLU A 63 13.53 1.79 8.44
C GLU A 63 13.34 0.69 7.38
N ASP A 64 12.74 -0.45 7.75
CA ASP A 64 12.47 -1.57 6.83
C ASP A 64 11.44 -1.13 5.78
N ILE A 65 10.38 -0.45 6.22
CA ILE A 65 9.35 0.11 5.33
C ILE A 65 9.95 1.15 4.40
N ARG A 66 10.74 2.09 4.92
CA ARG A 66 11.38 3.14 4.09
C ARG A 66 12.31 2.55 3.04
N PHE A 67 13.05 1.49 3.38
CA PHE A 67 13.96 0.84 2.44
C PHE A 67 13.19 0.02 1.39
N ALA A 68 12.20 -0.76 1.81
CA ALA A 68 11.33 -1.52 0.92
C ALA A 68 10.55 -0.62 -0.06
N ALA A 69 10.09 0.55 0.40
CA ALA A 69 9.31 1.47 -0.41
C ALA A 69 10.11 2.20 -1.50
N LYS A 70 11.46 2.16 -1.50
CA LYS A 70 12.28 2.84 -2.50
C LYS A 70 11.87 2.44 -3.91
N ASN A 71 11.92 1.15 -4.23
CA ASN A 71 11.65 0.69 -5.60
C ASN A 71 10.16 0.61 -5.97
N VAL A 72 9.25 1.06 -5.09
CA VAL A 72 7.79 0.99 -5.29
C VAL A 72 7.17 2.39 -5.38
N VAL A 73 7.58 3.31 -4.52
CA VAL A 73 6.95 4.65 -4.38
C VAL A 73 7.90 5.78 -4.79
N ARG A 74 9.22 5.55 -4.82
CA ARG A 74 10.22 6.58 -5.13
C ARG A 74 11.24 6.07 -6.17
N PRO A 75 10.99 6.28 -7.47
CA PRO A 75 11.99 5.95 -8.49
C PRO A 75 13.31 6.71 -8.29
#